data_AF-A0A1C3F897-F1
#
_entry.id   AF-A0A1C3F897-F1
#
_cell.length_a   1.000
_cell.length_b   1.000
_cell.length_c   1.000
_cell.angle_alpha   90.00
_cell.angle_beta   90.00
_cell.angle_gamma   90.00
#
_symmetry.space_group_name_H-M   'P 1'
#
loop_
_entity.id
_entity.type
_entity.pdbx_description
1 polymer ?
#
loop_
_entity_poly.entity_id
_entity_poly.type
_entity_poly.pdbx_seq_one_letter_code
_entity_poly.pdbx_strand_id
1 'polypeptide(L)' 'MDYGIIGERIKQERLGKRLTQEVLVEKANISASFLGQIERGE' A
#
# COMPACT_ATOMS: atom_id res chain seq x y z
N MET A 1 -10.83 10.98 -9.32
CA MET A 1 -10.41 9.57 -9.19
C MET A 1 -10.76 9.13 -7.79
N ASP A 2 -11.28 7.93 -7.62
CA ASP A 2 -11.49 7.35 -6.29
C ASP A 2 -10.18 6.71 -5.82
N TYR A 3 -9.43 7.45 -5.00
CA TYR A 3 -8.14 6.99 -4.48
C TYR A 3 -8.28 5.83 -3.50
N GLY A 4 -9.47 5.61 -2.92
CA GLY A 4 -9.76 4.45 -2.08
C GLY A 4 -9.70 3.14 -2.87
N ILE A 5 -10.18 3.13 -4.12
CA ILE A 5 -10.09 1.96 -5.00
C ILE A 5 -8.64 1.61 -5.32
N ILE A 6 -7.77 2.61 -5.49
CA ILE A 6 -6.34 2.39 -5.75
C ILE A 6 -5.66 1.82 -4.51
N GLY A 7 -5.91 2.41 -3.33
CA GLY A 7 -5.42 1.93 -2.05
C GLY A 7 -5.79 0.48 -1.76
N GLU A 8 -7.06 0.13 -1.98
CA GLU A 8 -7.55 -1.23 -1.77
C GLU A 8 -6.85 -2.22 -2.72
N ARG A 9 -6.67 -1.88 -4.00
CA ARG A 9 -5.94 -2.75 -4.95
C ARG A 9 -4.49 -2.98 -4.56
N ILE A 10 -3.80 -1.94 -4.09
CA ILE A 10 -2.42 -2.06 -3.60
C ILE A 10 -2.37 -3.00 -2.40
N LYS A 11 -3.28 -2.85 -1.44
CA LYS A 11 -3.40 -3.73 -0.27
C LYS A 11 -3.67 -5.18 -0.66
N GLN A 12 -4.59 -5.41 -1.59
CA GLN A 12 -4.92 -6.76 -2.07
C GLN A 12 -3.72 -7.44 -2.73
N GLU A 13 -3.00 -6.74 -3.62
CA GLU A 13 -1.78 -7.27 -4.25
C GLU A 13 -0.67 -7.54 -3.23
N ARG A 14 -0.48 -6.63 -2.26
CA ARG A 14 0.49 -6.80 -1.18
C ARG A 14 0.21 -8.05 -0.36
N LEU A 15 -1.04 -8.24 0.04
CA LEU A 15 -1.47 -9.42 0.82
C LEU A 15 -1.41 -10.70 -0.02
N GLY A 16 -1.80 -10.65 -1.30
CA GLY A 16 -1.70 -11.79 -2.24
C GLY A 16 -0.27 -12.27 -2.42
N LYS A 17 0.71 -11.34 -2.36
CA LYS A 17 2.15 -11.64 -2.37
C LYS A 17 2.74 -11.95 -0.99
N ARG A 18 1.90 -12.00 0.06
CA ARG A 18 2.30 -12.22 1.47
C ARG A 18 3.35 -11.22 1.98
N LEU A 19 3.25 -9.97 1.54
CA LEU A 19 4.15 -8.90 1.96
C LEU A 19 3.56 -8.13 3.15
N THR A 20 4.38 -7.80 4.13
CA THR A 20 4.02 -6.78 5.13
C THR A 20 4.15 -5.39 4.52
N GLN A 21 3.64 -4.36 5.21
CA GLN A 21 3.84 -2.99 4.77
C GLN A 21 5.32 -2.62 4.80
N GLU A 22 6.09 -3.05 5.80
CA GLU A 22 7.54 -2.82 5.89
C GLU A 22 8.27 -3.33 4.64
N VAL A 23 7.99 -4.58 4.23
CA VAL A 23 8.63 -5.18 3.06
C VAL A 23 8.26 -4.44 1.77
N LEU A 24 7.00 -3.99 1.64
CA LEU A 24 6.59 -3.25 0.44
C LEU A 24 7.26 -1.87 0.38
N VAL A 25 7.33 -1.14 1.49
CA VAL A 25 7.91 0.21 1.49
C VAL A 25 9.42 0.21 1.30
N GLU A 26 10.13 -0.79 1.80
CA GLU A 26 11.55 -1.01 1.48
C GLU A 26 11.76 -1.21 -0.01
N LYS A 27 10.94 -2.05 -0.65
CA LYS A 27 11.03 -2.34 -2.09
C LYS A 27 10.66 -1.15 -2.96
N ALA A 28 9.68 -0.36 -2.54
CA ALA A 28 9.18 0.81 -3.27
C ALA A 28 9.96 2.10 -2.96
N ASN A 29 10.88 2.06 -1.97
CA ASN A 29 11.64 3.21 -1.48
C ASN A 29 10.73 4.39 -1.09
N ILE A 30 9.68 4.11 -0.32
CA ILE A 30 8.74 5.08 0.22
C ILE A 30 8.66 4.96 1.75
N SER A 31 7.98 5.89 2.43
CA SER A 31 7.73 5.76 3.87
C SER A 31 6.52 4.85 4.16
N ALA A 32 6.56 4.16 5.30
CA ALA A 32 5.42 3.42 5.83
C ALA A 32 4.18 4.29 6.02
N SER A 33 4.37 5.56 6.45
CA SER A 33 3.28 6.53 6.59
C SER A 33 2.57 6.81 5.26
N PHE A 34 3.35 6.98 4.18
CA PHE A 34 2.82 7.25 2.85
C PHE A 34 2.04 6.06 2.29
N LEU A 35 2.57 4.83 2.42
CA LEU A 35 1.83 3.63 2.04
C LEU A 35 0.53 3.49 2.85
N GLY A 36 0.56 3.81 4.14
CA GLY A 36 -0.62 3.78 4.99
C GLY A 36 -1.72 4.76 4.55
N GLN A 37 -1.36 5.97 4.16
CA GLN A 37 -2.32 6.95 3.61
C GLN A 37 -2.95 6.44 2.32
N ILE A 38 -2.12 5.91 1.40
CA ILE A 38 -2.59 5.33 0.14
C ILE A 38 -3.56 4.18 0.39
N GLU A 39 -3.22 3.19 1.22
CA GLU A 39 -4.08 2.03 1.51
C GLU A 39 -5.39 2.41 2.23
N ARG A 40 -5.47 3.60 2.85
CA ARG A 40 -6.70 4.16 3.46
C ARG A 40 -7.48 5.09 2.53
N GLY A 41 -6.90 5.51 1.40
CA GLY A 41 -7.51 6.47 0.47
C GLY A 41 -7.44 7.93 0.94
N GLU A 42 -6.45 8.27 1.77
CA GLU A 42 -6.16 9.63 2.29
C GLU A 42 -5.23 10.44 1.38
#